data_AF-A0AAF3F039-F1
#
_entry.id   AF-A0AAF3F039-F1
#
_cell.length_a   1.000
_cell.length_b   1.000
_cell.length_c   1.000
_cell.angle_alpha   90.00
_cell.angle_beta   90.00
_cell.angle_gamma   90.00
#
_symmetry.space_group_name_H-M   'P 1'
#
loop_
_entity.id
_entity.type
_entity.pdbx_description
1 polymer ?
#
loop_
_entity_poly.entity_id
_entity_poly.type
_entity_poly.pdbx_seq_one_letter_code
_entity_poly.pdbx_strand_id
1 'polypeptide(L)'
;MPIIDGLARATAQMDMGMEEWEITTNAQQLEPVNNVLLQKGLDPSNIKFIQDNARPHVAKLVQEKLEELGWETLPHPPYSPDISLSDYHVFCSMRNHLAGNRFKDVQEVEKWLTDFFAFKQANFYAEGIHSLHGRWKQILLTYGEYIVD
;
A
#
# COMPACT_ATOMS: atom_id res chain seq x y z
N MET A 1 -22.68 20.26 5.43
CA MET A 1 -21.94 21.54 5.49
C MET A 1 -20.44 21.22 5.40
N PRO A 2 -19.89 20.94 4.20
CA PRO A 2 -18.58 20.30 4.04
C PRO A 2 -17.38 21.27 3.94
N ILE A 3 -17.65 22.57 3.83
CA ILE A 3 -16.63 23.58 3.49
C ILE A 3 -15.76 23.96 4.70
N ILE A 4 -16.29 23.83 5.92
CA ILE A 4 -15.58 24.20 7.15
C ILE A 4 -14.58 23.11 7.57
N ASP A 5 -14.89 21.83 7.34
CA ASP A 5 -13.99 20.70 7.63
C ASP A 5 -12.74 20.70 6.74
N GLY A 6 -12.86 21.14 5.48
CA GLY A 6 -11.73 21.24 4.55
C GLY A 6 -10.72 22.30 4.94
N LEU A 7 -11.19 23.45 5.45
CA LEU A 7 -10.33 24.56 5.88
C LEU A 7 -9.61 24.24 7.19
N ALA A 8 -10.29 23.59 8.14
CA ALA A 8 -9.68 23.14 9.39
C ALA A 8 -8.59 22.07 9.16
N ARG A 9 -8.83 21.10 8.25
CA ARG A 9 -7.82 20.12 7.84
C ARG A 9 -6.63 20.76 7.14
N ALA A 10 -6.87 21.69 6.20
CA ALA A 10 -5.80 22.38 5.49
C ALA A 10 -4.92 23.25 6.42
N THR A 11 -5.51 23.82 7.48
CA THR A 11 -4.78 24.66 8.44
C THR A 11 -3.94 23.81 9.39
N ALA A 12 -4.47 22.68 9.89
CA ALA A 12 -3.70 21.72 10.68
C ALA A 12 -2.57 21.04 9.86
N GLN A 13 -2.76 20.92 8.54
CA GLN A 13 -1.80 20.33 7.61
C GLN A 13 -0.61 21.24 7.27
N MET A 14 -0.70 22.55 7.55
CA MET A 14 0.41 23.50 7.34
C MET A 14 1.38 23.61 8.53
N ASP A 15 0.97 23.18 9.74
CA ASP A 15 1.77 23.28 10.96
C ASP A 15 2.49 21.97 11.36
N MET A 16 2.16 20.83 10.74
CA MET A 16 2.79 19.54 11.04
C MET A 16 4.14 19.37 10.34
N GLY A 17 5.06 18.68 11.01
CA GLY A 17 6.29 18.19 10.38
C GLY A 17 5.97 17.14 9.30
N MET A 18 6.82 17.06 8.27
CA MET A 18 6.63 16.14 7.12
C MET A 18 6.40 14.68 7.56
N GLU A 19 7.19 14.18 8.52
CA GLU A 19 7.05 12.82 9.04
C GLU A 19 5.73 12.61 9.80
N GLU A 20 5.28 13.60 10.58
CA GLU A 20 4.01 13.56 11.28
C GLU A 20 2.83 13.58 10.30
N TRP A 21 2.94 14.36 9.23
CA TRP A 21 1.97 14.38 8.15
C TRP A 21 1.88 13.02 7.44
N GLU A 22 3.01 12.37 7.15
CA GLU A 22 3.01 11.04 6.54
C GLU A 22 2.38 9.98 7.46
N ILE A 23 2.72 9.98 8.75
CA ILE A 23 2.16 9.06 9.75
C ILE A 23 0.64 9.21 9.84
N THR A 24 0.16 10.44 9.99
CA THR A 24 -1.27 10.73 10.13
C THR A 24 -2.03 10.41 8.84
N THR A 25 -1.45 10.73 7.68
CA THR A 25 -2.03 10.40 6.38
C THR A 25 -2.15 8.89 6.18
N ASN A 26 -1.10 8.13 6.52
CA ASN A 26 -1.12 6.66 6.42
C ASN A 26 -2.20 6.04 7.30
N ALA A 27 -2.30 6.46 8.57
CA ALA A 27 -3.35 5.97 9.47
C ALA A 27 -4.76 6.30 8.95
N GLN A 28 -4.95 7.50 8.40
CA GLN A 28 -6.23 7.92 7.81
C GLN A 28 -6.61 7.11 6.56
N GLN A 29 -5.63 6.71 5.74
CA GLN A 29 -5.88 5.94 4.51
C GLN A 29 -6.35 4.50 4.76
N LEU A 30 -6.11 3.92 5.94
CA LEU A 30 -6.58 2.57 6.28
C LEU A 30 -8.11 2.49 6.45
N GLU A 31 -8.75 3.58 6.85
CA GLU A 31 -10.19 3.62 7.14
C GLU A 31 -11.06 3.40 5.88
N PRO A 32 -10.84 4.11 4.75
CA PRO A 32 -11.53 3.79 3.50
C PRO A 32 -11.30 2.36 3.01
N VAL A 33 -10.10 1.81 3.20
CA VAL A 33 -9.79 0.43 2.82
C VAL A 33 -10.63 -0.55 3.63
N ASN A 34 -10.70 -0.38 4.95
CA ASN A 34 -11.53 -1.20 5.83
C ASN A 34 -13.00 -1.16 5.43
N ASN A 35 -13.54 0.01 5.12
CA ASN A 35 -14.92 0.15 4.65
C ASN A 35 -15.20 -0.66 3.38
N VAL A 36 -14.24 -0.69 2.43
CA VAL A 36 -14.38 -1.50 1.21
C VAL A 36 -14.29 -3.00 1.52
N LEU A 37 -13.43 -3.42 2.45
CA LEU A 37 -13.32 -4.84 2.85
C LEU A 37 -14.61 -5.32 3.53
N LEU A 38 -15.18 -4.50 4.42
CA LEU A 38 -16.46 -4.78 5.07
C LEU A 38 -17.62 -4.86 4.07
N GLN A 39 -17.67 -3.96 3.09
CA GLN A 39 -18.66 -4.01 2.00
C GLN A 39 -18.55 -5.28 1.15
N LYS A 40 -17.34 -5.85 1.04
CA LYS A 40 -17.08 -7.14 0.38
C LYS A 40 -17.41 -8.35 1.27
N GLY A 41 -17.86 -8.14 2.51
CA GLY A 41 -18.23 -9.19 3.45
C GLY A 41 -17.03 -9.90 4.08
N LEU A 42 -15.86 -9.26 4.11
CA LEU A 42 -14.67 -9.79 4.75
C LEU A 42 -14.70 -9.48 6.25
N ASP A 43 -14.34 -10.48 7.05
CA ASP A 43 -14.13 -10.32 8.48
C ASP A 43 -12.75 -9.68 8.72
N PRO A 44 -12.67 -8.51 9.37
CA PRO A 44 -11.40 -7.84 9.65
C PRO A 44 -10.39 -8.71 10.39
N SER A 45 -10.85 -9.62 11.26
CA SER A 45 -9.98 -10.53 12.03
C SER A 45 -9.24 -11.55 11.16
N ASN A 46 -9.69 -11.77 9.92
CA ASN A 46 -9.04 -12.65 8.95
C ASN A 46 -8.12 -11.91 7.98
N ILE A 47 -7.99 -10.58 8.11
CA ILE A 47 -7.12 -9.78 7.25
C ILE A 47 -5.67 -9.92 7.69
N LYS A 48 -4.83 -10.35 6.75
CA LYS A 48 -3.37 -10.33 6.86
C LYS A 48 -2.84 -9.15 6.06
N PHE A 49 -2.17 -8.23 6.74
CA PHE A 49 -1.67 -6.99 6.16
C PHE A 49 -0.15 -7.05 6.03
N ILE A 50 0.35 -6.73 4.83
CA ILE A 50 1.80 -6.68 4.53
C ILE A 50 2.14 -5.25 4.15
N GLN A 51 3.13 -4.68 4.83
CA GLN A 51 3.70 -3.36 4.55
C GLN A 51 5.21 -3.40 4.82
N ASP A 52 5.96 -2.50 4.18
CA ASP A 52 7.39 -2.35 4.46
C ASP A 52 7.64 -1.72 5.84
N ASN A 53 8.90 -1.67 6.24
CA ASN A 53 9.31 -1.11 7.54
C ASN A 53 9.65 0.39 7.47
N ALA A 54 9.11 1.15 6.51
CA ALA A 54 9.34 2.60 6.49
C ALA A 54 8.86 3.23 7.81
N ARG A 55 9.59 4.24 8.31
CA ARG A 55 9.30 4.84 9.63
C ARG A 55 7.84 5.27 9.81
N PRO A 56 7.19 5.91 8.82
CA PRO A 56 5.79 6.30 8.97
C PRO A 56 4.83 5.10 9.11
N HIS A 57 5.20 3.94 8.59
CA HIS A 57 4.38 2.72 8.57
C HIS A 57 4.44 1.94 9.87
N VAL A 58 5.58 1.97 10.55
CA VAL A 58 5.79 1.31 11.85
C VAL A 58 5.56 2.25 13.03
N ALA A 59 5.12 3.48 12.78
CA ALA A 59 4.80 4.44 13.82
C ALA A 59 3.66 3.93 14.71
N LYS A 60 3.72 4.29 15.99
CA LYS A 60 2.74 3.87 17.01
C LYS A 60 1.29 4.13 16.59
N LEU A 61 1.03 5.28 15.98
CA LEU A 61 -0.31 5.64 15.49
C LEU A 61 -0.86 4.66 14.44
N VAL A 62 -0.01 4.21 13.52
CA VAL A 62 -0.41 3.25 12.47
C VAL A 62 -0.63 1.87 13.07
N GLN A 63 0.22 1.45 14.02
CA GLN A 63 0.06 0.18 14.73
C GLN A 63 -1.24 0.14 15.54
N GLU A 64 -1.51 1.19 16.32
CA GLU A 64 -2.77 1.35 17.07
C GLU A 64 -3.99 1.32 16.13
N LYS A 65 -3.88 1.93 14.95
CA LYS A 65 -4.96 1.90 13.96
C LYS A 65 -5.18 0.51 13.39
N LEU A 66 -4.13 -0.23 13.06
CA LEU A 66 -4.24 -1.62 12.57
C LEU A 66 -4.84 -2.55 13.64
N GLU A 67 -4.49 -2.36 14.91
CA GLU A 67 -5.10 -3.05 16.04
C GLU A 67 -6.58 -2.72 16.20
N GLU A 68 -6.97 -1.44 16.10
CA GLU A 68 -8.37 -0.99 16.12
C GLU A 68 -9.19 -1.65 15.01
N LEU A 69 -8.61 -1.74 13.81
CA LEU A 69 -9.24 -2.39 12.66
C LEU A 69 -9.25 -3.93 12.77
N GLY A 70 -8.52 -4.52 13.72
CA GLY A 70 -8.43 -5.96 13.92
C GLY A 70 -7.59 -6.70 12.87
N TRP A 71 -6.72 -6.00 12.14
CA TRP A 71 -5.90 -6.61 11.10
C TRP A 71 -4.60 -7.17 11.67
N GLU A 72 -4.21 -8.37 11.23
CA GLU A 72 -2.92 -8.94 11.60
C GLU A 72 -1.82 -8.43 10.66
N THR A 73 -0.84 -7.72 11.23
CA THR A 73 0.34 -7.29 10.47
C THR A 73 1.34 -8.43 10.36
N LEU A 74 1.71 -8.81 9.14
CA LEU A 74 2.71 -9.83 8.89
C LEU A 74 4.13 -9.23 9.03
N PRO A 75 5.10 -10.00 9.56
CA PRO A 75 6.47 -9.53 9.67
C PRO A 75 7.08 -9.29 8.29
N HIS A 76 7.75 -8.14 8.13
CA HIS A 76 8.51 -7.80 6.94
C HIS A 76 9.99 -7.58 7.33
N PRO A 77 10.95 -8.24 6.69
CA PRO A 77 12.38 -7.98 6.90
C PRO A 77 12.79 -6.62 6.30
N PRO A 78 13.77 -5.92 6.90
CA PRO A 78 14.33 -4.70 6.32
C PRO A 78 14.87 -4.90 4.91
N TYR A 79 14.79 -3.86 4.07
CA TYR A 79 15.41 -3.80 2.74
C TYR A 79 15.06 -4.95 1.79
N SER A 80 13.82 -5.47 1.88
CA SER A 80 13.38 -6.65 1.11
C SER A 80 12.24 -6.32 0.13
N PRO A 81 12.50 -5.46 -0.88
CA PRO A 81 11.48 -5.12 -1.90
C PRO A 81 11.06 -6.33 -2.73
N ASP A 82 11.90 -7.36 -2.81
CA ASP A 82 11.64 -8.63 -3.51
C ASP A 82 10.52 -9.48 -2.89
N ILE A 83 10.07 -9.15 -1.68
CA ILE A 83 8.88 -9.77 -1.05
C ILE A 83 7.72 -8.78 -0.85
N SER A 84 7.88 -7.53 -1.25
CA SER A 84 6.81 -6.54 -1.25
C SER A 84 5.97 -6.70 -2.52
N LEU A 85 4.73 -7.17 -2.38
CA LEU A 85 3.81 -7.40 -3.50
C LEU A 85 3.67 -6.16 -4.41
N SER A 86 3.65 -4.98 -3.79
CA SER A 86 3.57 -3.71 -4.51
C SER A 86 4.80 -3.53 -5.41
N ASP A 87 6.01 -3.80 -4.91
CA ASP A 87 7.25 -3.52 -5.64
C ASP A 87 7.51 -4.52 -6.77
N TYR A 88 7.50 -5.82 -6.48
CA TYR A 88 7.87 -6.82 -7.48
C TYR A 88 6.77 -7.09 -8.51
N HIS A 89 5.50 -6.82 -8.19
CA HIS A 89 4.38 -7.17 -9.07
C HIS A 89 3.65 -5.95 -9.63
N VAL A 90 3.01 -5.16 -8.75
CA VAL A 90 2.12 -4.06 -9.19
C VAL A 90 2.92 -2.93 -9.83
N PHE A 91 3.93 -2.41 -9.14
CA PHE A 91 4.79 -1.33 -9.61
C PHE A 91 5.72 -1.80 -10.72
N CYS A 92 6.20 -3.04 -10.70
CA CYS A 92 6.93 -3.62 -11.82
C CYS A 92 6.08 -3.61 -13.12
N SER A 93 4.82 -4.07 -13.04
CA SER A 93 3.89 -3.99 -14.17
C SER A 93 3.60 -2.53 -14.56
N MET A 94 3.40 -1.65 -13.59
CA MET A 94 3.13 -0.23 -13.81
C MET A 94 4.27 0.46 -14.56
N ARG A 95 5.52 0.23 -14.15
CA ARG A 95 6.72 0.76 -14.82
C ARG A 95 6.76 0.41 -16.30
N ASN A 96 6.43 -0.83 -16.65
CA ASN A 96 6.37 -1.26 -18.04
C ASN A 96 5.29 -0.54 -18.85
N HIS A 97 4.15 -0.23 -18.22
CA HIS A 97 3.07 0.53 -18.87
C HIS A 97 3.32 2.04 -18.89
N LEU A 98 4.12 2.57 -17.96
CA LEU A 98 4.53 3.98 -17.91
C LEU A 98 5.63 4.31 -18.91
N ALA A 99 6.44 3.33 -19.31
CA ALA A 99 7.57 3.54 -20.19
C ALA A 99 7.16 4.23 -21.51
N GLY A 100 7.75 5.41 -21.77
CA GLY A 100 7.50 6.20 -22.97
C GLY A 100 6.29 7.13 -22.91
N ASN A 101 5.47 7.08 -21.86
CA ASN A 101 4.37 8.01 -21.67
C ASN A 101 4.85 9.37 -21.12
N ARG A 102 4.15 10.43 -21.52
CA ARG A 102 4.34 11.79 -21.00
C ARG A 102 2.99 12.36 -20.63
N PHE A 103 2.87 12.84 -19.41
CA PHE A 103 1.66 13.48 -18.88
C PHE A 103 1.86 14.99 -18.82
N LYS A 104 0.81 15.75 -19.09
CA LYS A 104 0.84 17.22 -19.07
C LYS A 104 0.56 17.79 -17.69
N ASP A 105 -0.26 17.10 -16.90
CA ASP A 105 -0.71 17.54 -15.59
C ASP A 105 -1.06 16.33 -14.69
N VAL A 106 -1.44 16.64 -13.45
CA VAL A 106 -1.79 15.64 -12.43
C VAL A 106 -3.08 14.91 -12.81
N GLN A 107 -4.03 15.57 -13.48
CA GLN A 107 -5.30 14.98 -13.87
C GLN A 107 -5.11 13.87 -14.92
N GLU A 108 -4.19 14.05 -15.87
CA GLU A 108 -3.80 13.01 -16.80
C GLU A 108 -3.17 11.80 -16.09
N VAL A 109 -2.38 12.02 -15.03
CA VAL A 109 -1.80 10.94 -14.20
C VAL A 109 -2.89 10.19 -13.41
N GLU A 110 -3.80 10.91 -12.75
CA GLU A 110 -4.91 10.32 -11.99
C GLU A 110 -5.83 9.48 -12.87
N LYS A 111 -6.16 9.99 -14.07
CA LYS A 111 -6.94 9.25 -15.05
C LYS A 111 -6.20 7.98 -15.49
N TRP A 112 -4.91 8.10 -15.82
CA TRP A 112 -4.10 6.96 -16.24
C TRP A 112 -4.02 5.89 -15.15
N LEU A 113 -3.82 6.27 -13.88
CA LEU A 113 -3.80 5.34 -12.75
C LEU A 113 -5.15 4.62 -12.60
N THR A 114 -6.25 5.37 -12.71
CA THR A 114 -7.61 4.81 -12.67
C THR A 114 -7.81 3.77 -13.77
N ASP A 115 -7.44 4.12 -15.01
CA ASP A 115 -7.55 3.22 -16.16
C ASP A 115 -6.65 1.98 -16.00
N PHE A 116 -5.42 2.16 -15.49
CA PHE A 116 -4.48 1.07 -15.26
C PHE A 116 -5.04 0.03 -14.28
N PHE A 117 -5.56 0.46 -13.12
CA PHE A 117 -6.11 -0.47 -12.14
C PHE A 117 -7.43 -1.09 -12.59
N ALA A 118 -8.27 -0.35 -13.33
CA ALA A 118 -9.51 -0.88 -13.92
C ALA A 118 -9.25 -1.94 -15.00
N PHE A 119 -8.13 -1.84 -15.72
CA PHE A 119 -7.72 -2.80 -16.73
C PHE A 119 -7.21 -4.14 -16.14
N LYS A 120 -6.70 -4.15 -14.90
CA LYS A 120 -6.17 -5.37 -14.28
C LYS A 120 -7.28 -6.34 -13.88
N GLN A 121 -7.18 -7.57 -14.36
CA GLN A 121 -8.09 -8.66 -14.00
C GLN A 121 -7.78 -9.21 -12.60
N ALA A 122 -8.75 -9.88 -11.97
CA ALA A 122 -8.56 -10.50 -10.65
C ALA A 122 -7.35 -11.45 -10.59
N ASN A 123 -7.12 -12.21 -11.67
CA ASN A 123 -6.00 -13.15 -11.76
C ASN A 123 -4.63 -12.45 -11.67
N PHE A 124 -4.51 -11.21 -12.15
CA PHE A 124 -3.28 -10.44 -12.01
C PHE A 124 -2.92 -10.29 -10.53
N TYR A 125 -3.86 -9.88 -9.68
CA TYR A 125 -3.60 -9.74 -8.25
C TYR A 125 -3.35 -11.08 -7.55
N ALA A 126 -4.11 -12.12 -7.93
CA ALA A 126 -3.97 -13.47 -7.38
C ALA A 126 -2.59 -14.09 -7.69
N GLU A 127 -2.09 -13.92 -8.92
CA GLU A 127 -0.76 -14.40 -9.32
C GLU A 127 0.35 -13.78 -8.49
N GLY A 128 0.29 -12.46 -8.28
CA GLY A 128 1.22 -11.75 -7.41
C GLY A 128 1.23 -12.37 -6.01
N ILE A 129 0.06 -12.47 -5.37
CA ILE A 129 -0.09 -13.04 -4.02
C ILE A 129 0.42 -14.49 -3.96
N HIS A 130 0.06 -15.33 -4.93
CA HIS A 130 0.50 -16.73 -4.95
C HIS A 130 2.02 -16.88 -5.14
N SER A 131 2.67 -15.95 -5.86
CA SER A 131 4.11 -15.97 -6.06
C SER A 131 4.90 -15.74 -4.77
N LEU A 132 4.29 -15.12 -3.75
CA LEU A 132 4.92 -14.80 -2.47
C LEU A 132 5.47 -16.05 -1.77
N HIS A 133 4.75 -17.17 -1.83
CA HIS A 133 5.21 -18.45 -1.30
C HIS A 133 6.48 -18.97 -1.97
N GLY A 134 6.56 -18.82 -3.30
CA GLY A 134 7.75 -19.19 -4.06
C GLY A 134 8.95 -18.31 -3.70
N ARG A 135 8.71 -17.00 -3.58
CA ARG A 135 9.72 -16.00 -3.20
C ARG A 135 10.28 -16.26 -1.79
N TRP A 136 9.41 -16.51 -0.81
CA TRP A 136 9.85 -16.86 0.55
C TRP A 136 10.70 -18.14 0.58
N LYS A 137 10.31 -19.17 -0.18
CA LYS A 137 11.13 -20.39 -0.31
C LYS A 137 12.49 -20.10 -0.90
N GLN A 138 12.56 -19.26 -1.94
CA GLN A 138 13.82 -18.90 -2.56
C GLN A 138 14.75 -18.21 -1.56
N ILE A 139 14.26 -17.21 -0.81
CA ILE A 139 15.02 -16.50 0.23
C ILE A 139 15.55 -17.45 1.30
N LEU A 140 14.74 -18.42 1.72
CA LEU A 140 15.18 -19.44 2.69
C LEU A 140 16.28 -20.34 2.12
N LEU A 141 16.18 -20.74 0.86
CA LEU A 141 17.18 -21.58 0.18
C LEU A 141 18.48 -20.83 -0.12
N THR A 142 18.40 -19.53 -0.35
CA THR A 142 19.55 -18.67 -0.63
C THR A 142 20.12 -18.01 0.63
N TYR A 143 19.65 -18.37 1.82
CA TYR A 143 20.10 -17.81 3.10
C TYR A 143 19.96 -16.28 3.19
N GLY A 144 18.91 -15.71 2.60
CA GLY A 144 18.63 -14.27 2.68
C GLY A 144 19.14 -13.43 1.51
N GLU A 145 19.73 -14.04 0.47
CA GLU A 145 20.10 -13.31 -0.74
C GLU A 145 18.87 -12.84 -1.53
N TYR A 146 19.05 -11.72 -2.24
CA TYR A 146 18.03 -11.12 -3.08
C TYR A 146 17.56 -12.04 -4.21
N ILE A 147 16.27 -11.96 -4.52
CA ILE A 147 15.69 -12.58 -5.71
C ILE A 147 15.99 -11.72 -6.94
N VAL A 148 16.44 -12.36 -8.02
CA VAL A 148 16.65 -11.73 -9.32
C VAL A 148 15.55 -12.20 -10.28
N ASP A 149 14.73 -11.25 -10.73
CA ASP A 149 13.66 -11.44 -11.73
C ASP A 149 14.13 -11.19 -13.17
#